data_AF-A0A5C2SLB3-F1
#
_entry.id   AF-A0A5C2SLB3-F1
#
_cell.length_a   1.000
_cell.length_b   1.000
_cell.length_c   1.000
_cell.angle_alpha   90.00
_cell.angle_beta   90.00
_cell.angle_gamma   90.00
#
_symmetry.space_group_name_H-M   'P 1'
#
loop_
_entity.id
_entity.type
_entity.pdbx_description
1 polymer ?
#
loop_
_entity_poly.entity_id
_entity_poly.type
_entity_poly.pdbx_seq_one_letter_code
_entity_poly.pdbx_strand_id
1 'polypeptide(L)'
;MSYQWQLQHFRAAYAELKQRVYSVVLGPQAGNPTDLLRVRALAVDLRAAAARHLNVIPMDEYVILQDSIERIVFDLDDVWHESQSIDPPLSAAPHVTLQLQHFRAAYQALTQRVYAILDAQADDDAVLLQVRTLALDLRDAAARYRDVFSADEYLTLEDSIERMVFDLDDAGHEPEFIDQPEPPVIQDVKSGRRGRPWKLIDRDFLEHALQTESPAHVARLLNCSSRTVRREALRYGLVAPGARSVLRTVIHEDGTTSRIRTYVSAPSEDLGVWNC
;
A
#
# COMPACT_ATOMS: atom_id res chain seq x y z
N MET A 1 21.70 6.69 18.17
CA MET A 1 23.05 6.69 17.56
C MET A 1 23.64 8.09 17.70
N SER A 2 24.93 8.22 17.99
CA SER A 2 25.56 9.53 18.16
C SER A 2 25.67 10.28 16.83
N TYR A 3 25.37 11.57 16.82
CA TYR A 3 25.56 12.51 15.70
C TYR A 3 26.93 12.34 15.01
N GLN A 4 27.99 12.19 15.82
CA GLN A 4 29.36 12.03 15.34
C GLN A 4 29.54 10.78 14.47
N TRP A 5 28.84 9.69 14.80
CA TRP A 5 28.92 8.44 14.04
C TRP A 5 28.27 8.60 12.66
N GLN A 6 27.13 9.28 12.57
CA GLN A 6 26.42 9.50 11.31
C GLN A 6 27.23 10.40 10.38
N LEU A 7 27.79 11.49 10.91
CA LEU A 7 28.66 12.38 10.15
C LEU A 7 29.93 11.66 9.64
N GLN A 8 30.54 10.82 10.47
CA GLN A 8 31.70 10.01 10.07
C GLN A 8 31.34 9.01 8.96
N HIS A 9 30.16 8.40 9.03
CA HIS A 9 29.66 7.49 8.00
C HIS A 9 29.46 8.20 6.66
N PHE A 10 28.85 9.40 6.67
CA PHE A 10 28.71 10.21 5.46
C PHE A 10 30.05 10.61 4.84
N ARG A 11 31.01 11.04 5.67
CA ARG A 11 32.36 11.38 5.21
C ARG A 11 33.07 10.18 4.58
N ALA A 12 32.90 8.99 5.16
CA ALA A 12 33.45 7.76 4.60
C ALA A 12 32.81 7.40 3.25
N ALA A 13 31.48 7.47 3.14
CA ALA A 13 30.77 7.20 1.89
C ALA A 13 31.14 8.18 0.77
N TYR A 14 31.31 9.46 1.11
CA TYR A 14 31.76 10.47 0.16
C TYR A 14 33.22 10.28 -0.27
N ALA A 15 34.11 9.87 0.64
CA ALA A 15 35.49 9.52 0.30
C ALA A 15 35.56 8.31 -0.65
N GLU A 16 34.71 7.29 -0.41
CA GLU A 16 34.59 6.14 -1.31
C GLU A 16 34.09 6.56 -2.70
N LEU A 17 33.06 7.42 -2.77
CA LEU A 17 32.58 7.96 -4.05
C LEU A 17 33.72 8.66 -4.81
N LYS A 18 34.48 9.54 -4.15
CA LYS A 18 35.63 10.22 -4.76
C LYS A 18 36.67 9.23 -5.30
N GLN A 19 37.00 8.20 -4.52
CA GLN A 19 37.96 7.19 -4.95
C GLN A 19 37.47 6.41 -6.18
N ARG A 20 36.18 6.07 -6.21
CA ARG A 20 35.56 5.39 -7.36
C ARG A 20 35.52 6.29 -8.60
N VAL A 21 35.11 7.54 -8.46
CA VAL A 21 35.15 8.54 -9.55
C VAL A 21 36.58 8.64 -10.11
N TYR A 22 37.58 8.78 -9.25
CA TYR A 22 38.98 8.82 -9.68
C TYR A 22 39.38 7.55 -10.45
N SER A 23 38.99 6.36 -9.97
CA SER A 23 39.31 5.10 -10.66
C SER A 23 38.62 4.93 -12.02
N VAL A 24 37.42 5.50 -12.18
CA VAL A 24 36.63 5.38 -13.41
C VAL A 24 36.94 6.48 -14.42
N VAL A 25 37.35 7.66 -13.97
CA VAL A 25 37.70 8.78 -14.86
C VAL A 25 39.18 8.76 -15.24
N LEU A 26 40.06 8.47 -14.28
CA LEU A 26 41.53 8.59 -14.45
C LEU A 26 42.27 7.25 -14.33
N GLY A 27 41.58 6.17 -13.97
CA GLY A 27 42.19 4.86 -13.78
C GLY A 27 42.30 4.03 -15.07
N PRO A 28 42.91 2.84 -15.00
CA PRO A 28 43.08 1.94 -16.15
C PRO A 28 41.74 1.39 -16.71
N GLN A 29 40.63 1.58 -15.98
CA GLN A 29 39.27 1.22 -16.41
C GLN A 29 38.51 2.43 -16.99
N ALA A 30 39.24 3.51 -17.33
CA ALA A 30 38.62 4.72 -17.87
C ALA A 30 37.79 4.42 -19.12
N GLY A 31 36.53 4.88 -19.10
CA GLY A 31 35.61 4.71 -20.22
C GLY A 31 34.78 3.42 -20.22
N ASN A 32 34.84 2.56 -19.19
CA ASN A 32 33.87 1.47 -19.08
C ASN A 32 32.47 2.05 -18.74
N PRO A 33 31.48 1.95 -19.66
CA PRO A 33 30.16 2.53 -19.44
C PRO A 33 29.45 1.93 -18.23
N THR A 34 29.65 0.65 -17.94
CA THR A 34 28.99 0.00 -16.80
C THR A 34 29.47 0.58 -15.47
N ASP A 35 30.75 0.91 -15.37
CA ASP A 35 31.33 1.46 -14.16
C ASP A 35 30.96 2.94 -13.98
N LEU A 36 30.88 3.71 -15.07
CA LEU A 36 30.34 5.09 -15.07
C LEU A 36 28.91 5.12 -14.52
N LEU A 37 28.02 4.24 -15.00
CA LEU A 37 26.63 4.14 -14.52
C LEU A 37 26.55 3.76 -13.04
N ARG A 38 27.42 2.85 -12.57
CA ARG A 38 27.48 2.46 -11.15
C ARG A 38 27.92 3.60 -10.25
N VAL A 39 28.94 4.35 -10.66
CA VAL A 39 29.43 5.51 -9.89
C VAL A 39 28.38 6.62 -9.87
N ARG A 40 27.69 6.84 -10.99
CA ARG A 40 26.58 7.79 -11.07
C ARG A 40 25.43 7.41 -10.13
N ALA A 41 25.01 6.15 -10.12
CA ALA A 41 23.97 5.67 -9.20
C ALA A 41 24.37 5.90 -7.74
N LEU A 42 25.62 5.59 -7.37
CA LEU A 42 26.14 5.80 -6.02
C LEU A 42 26.13 7.29 -5.63
N ALA A 43 26.45 8.21 -6.55
CA ALA A 43 26.37 9.64 -6.31
C ALA A 43 24.94 10.12 -6.05
N VAL A 44 23.96 9.62 -6.82
CA VAL A 44 22.53 9.92 -6.64
C VAL A 44 22.02 9.38 -5.29
N ASP A 45 22.38 8.15 -4.94
CA ASP A 45 22.00 7.54 -3.66
C ASP A 45 22.59 8.31 -2.48
N LEU A 46 23.85 8.74 -2.57
CA LEU A 46 24.49 9.55 -1.54
C LEU A 46 23.80 10.90 -1.37
N ARG A 47 23.39 11.55 -2.48
CA ARG A 47 22.60 12.79 -2.44
C ARG A 47 21.26 12.57 -1.73
N ALA A 48 20.53 11.53 -2.10
CA ALA A 48 19.25 11.20 -1.48
C ALA A 48 19.39 10.87 0.01
N ALA A 49 20.47 10.16 0.38
CA ALA A 49 20.79 9.90 1.78
C ALA A 49 21.10 11.20 2.53
N ALA A 50 21.91 12.10 1.98
CA ALA A 50 22.22 13.38 2.62
C ALA A 50 20.96 14.22 2.86
N ALA A 51 20.04 14.28 1.89
CA ALA A 51 18.77 15.00 2.02
C ALA A 51 17.88 14.46 3.14
N ARG A 52 17.83 13.13 3.35
CA ARG A 52 17.10 12.50 4.47
C ARG A 52 17.71 12.82 5.84
N HIS A 53 18.97 13.25 5.88
CA HIS A 53 19.73 13.47 7.11
C HIS A 53 20.10 14.96 7.31
N LEU A 54 19.31 15.89 6.77
CA LEU A 54 19.50 17.34 6.95
C LEU A 54 19.61 17.77 8.42
N ASN A 55 18.93 17.08 9.34
CA ASN A 55 18.99 17.37 10.78
C ASN A 55 20.34 17.00 11.44
N VAL A 56 21.22 16.31 10.71
CA VAL A 56 22.49 15.75 11.20
C VAL A 56 23.70 16.38 10.52
N ILE A 57 23.53 16.97 9.34
CA ILE A 57 24.63 17.58 8.60
C ILE A 57 24.53 19.10 8.82
N PRO A 58 25.60 19.78 9.29
CA PRO A 58 25.64 21.24 9.33
C PRO A 58 25.27 21.82 7.96
N MET A 59 24.42 22.84 7.93
CA MET A 59 23.86 23.33 6.66
C MET A 59 24.94 23.80 5.68
N ASP A 60 26.04 24.36 6.18
CA ASP A 60 27.22 24.74 5.41
C ASP A 60 27.94 23.53 4.80
N GLU A 61 28.14 22.45 5.58
CA GLU A 61 28.70 21.19 5.07
C GLU A 61 27.78 20.53 4.04
N TYR A 62 26.46 20.59 4.24
CA TYR A 62 25.47 20.03 3.33
C TYR A 62 25.50 20.73 1.96
N VAL A 63 25.53 22.07 1.94
CA VAL A 63 25.60 22.84 0.69
C VAL A 63 26.86 22.50 -0.10
N ILE A 64 28.02 22.42 0.56
CA ILE A 64 29.29 22.04 -0.08
C ILE A 64 29.22 20.61 -0.64
N LEU A 65 28.65 19.69 0.14
CA LEU A 65 28.48 18.29 -0.28
C LEU A 65 27.57 18.18 -1.50
N GLN A 66 26.43 18.88 -1.48
CA GLN A 66 25.47 18.87 -2.58
C GLN A 66 26.09 19.43 -3.86
N ASP A 67 26.72 20.61 -3.81
CA ASP A 67 27.40 21.22 -4.96
C ASP A 67 28.49 20.29 -5.52
N SER A 68 29.27 19.67 -4.63
CA SER A 68 30.30 18.72 -5.04
C SER A 68 29.74 17.46 -5.71
N ILE A 69 28.61 16.93 -5.22
CA ILE A 69 27.96 15.75 -5.82
C ILE A 69 27.34 16.12 -7.17
N GLU A 70 26.68 17.28 -7.27
CA GLU A 70 26.11 17.77 -8.52
C GLU A 70 27.19 17.95 -9.60
N ARG A 71 28.34 18.51 -9.21
CA ARG A 71 29.49 18.64 -10.11
C ARG A 71 30.05 17.30 -10.55
N ILE A 72 30.16 16.31 -9.64
CA ILE A 72 30.58 14.95 -10.00
C ILE A 72 29.61 14.31 -10.98
N VAL A 73 28.30 14.43 -10.76
CA VAL A 73 27.29 13.86 -11.66
C VAL A 73 27.37 14.53 -13.04
N PHE A 74 27.52 15.85 -13.06
CA PHE A 74 27.71 16.61 -14.31
C PHE A 74 28.95 16.14 -15.08
N ASP A 75 30.11 16.04 -14.42
CA ASP A 75 31.36 15.60 -15.05
C ASP A 75 31.24 14.14 -15.56
N LEU A 76 30.54 13.27 -14.84
CA LEU A 76 30.28 11.89 -15.26
C LEU A 76 29.36 11.82 -16.49
N ASP A 77 28.33 12.67 -16.55
CA ASP A 77 27.43 12.75 -17.69
C ASP A 77 28.16 13.30 -18.93
N ASP A 78 29.07 14.27 -18.75
CA ASP A 78 29.91 14.80 -19.83
C ASP A 78 30.86 13.74 -20.40
N VAL A 79 31.59 13.02 -19.54
CA VAL A 79 32.47 11.89 -19.93
C VAL A 79 31.66 10.79 -20.61
N TRP A 80 30.45 10.52 -20.13
CA TRP A 80 29.55 9.55 -20.76
C TRP A 80 29.17 10.00 -22.18
N HIS A 81 28.81 11.27 -22.37
CA HIS A 81 28.50 11.82 -23.69
C HIS A 81 29.71 11.83 -24.63
N GLU A 82 30.90 12.21 -24.15
CA GLU A 82 32.14 12.13 -24.93
C GLU A 82 32.45 10.69 -25.35
N SER A 83 32.25 9.71 -24.46
CA SER A 83 32.45 8.29 -24.77
C SER A 83 31.49 7.77 -25.85
N GLN A 84 30.31 8.40 -26.00
CA GLN A 84 29.37 8.11 -27.08
C GLN A 84 29.69 8.84 -28.38
N SER A 85 30.48 9.93 -28.33
CA SER A 85 30.86 10.73 -29.50
C SER A 85 32.07 10.18 -30.25
N ILE A 86 32.80 9.20 -29.70
CA ILE A 86 33.89 8.52 -30.40
C ILE A 86 33.24 7.51 -31.37
N ASP A 87 33.04 7.94 -32.62
CA ASP A 87 32.48 7.14 -33.72
C ASP A 87 32.95 5.68 -33.69
N PRO A 88 32.09 4.72 -33.28
CA PRO A 88 32.37 3.33 -33.55
C PRO A 88 32.06 3.05 -35.02
N PRO A 89 32.92 2.32 -35.75
CA PRO A 89 32.59 1.90 -37.10
C PRO A 89 31.35 0.98 -37.06
N LEU A 90 30.22 1.48 -37.57
CA LEU A 90 29.07 0.71 -38.07
C LEU A 90 28.63 -0.47 -37.19
N SER A 91 28.16 -0.18 -35.97
CA SER A 91 27.19 -1.08 -35.29
C SER A 91 26.33 -0.27 -34.33
N ALA A 92 25.22 0.27 -34.81
CA ALA A 92 24.25 1.06 -34.04
C ALA A 92 23.36 0.22 -33.08
N ALA A 93 23.55 -1.11 -33.07
CA ALA A 93 22.75 -2.03 -32.27
C ALA A 93 22.91 -1.93 -30.72
N PRO A 94 24.10 -1.66 -30.14
CA PRO A 94 24.27 -1.78 -28.69
C PRO A 94 23.65 -0.61 -27.91
N HIS A 95 23.62 0.61 -28.46
CA HIS A 95 23.08 1.78 -27.76
C HIS A 95 21.56 1.72 -27.59
N VAL A 96 20.83 1.29 -28.63
CA VAL A 96 19.37 1.11 -28.59
C VAL A 96 19.00 0.09 -27.51
N THR A 97 19.76 -1.00 -27.40
CA THR A 97 19.50 -2.03 -26.38
C THR A 97 19.69 -1.54 -24.95
N LEU A 98 20.68 -0.68 -24.69
CA LEU A 98 20.94 -0.15 -23.35
C LEU A 98 19.88 0.86 -22.91
N GLN A 99 19.45 1.75 -23.82
CA GLN A 99 18.36 2.69 -23.53
C GLN A 99 17.05 1.95 -23.22
N LEU A 100 16.70 0.94 -24.01
CA LEU A 100 15.52 0.12 -23.77
C LEU A 100 15.58 -0.60 -22.42
N GLN A 101 16.74 -1.16 -22.05
CA GLN A 101 16.96 -1.77 -20.74
C GLN A 101 16.77 -0.77 -19.60
N HIS A 102 17.24 0.47 -19.76
CA HIS A 102 17.06 1.53 -18.77
C HIS A 102 15.57 1.88 -18.56
N PHE A 103 14.80 2.02 -19.64
CA PHE A 103 13.35 2.26 -19.54
C PHE A 103 12.63 1.11 -18.84
N ARG A 104 12.96 -0.14 -19.17
CA ARG A 104 12.38 -1.32 -18.51
C ARG A 104 12.69 -1.36 -17.02
N ALA A 105 13.93 -1.05 -16.63
CA ALA A 105 14.33 -0.98 -15.22
C ALA A 105 13.60 0.15 -14.47
N ALA A 106 13.50 1.33 -15.08
CA ALA A 106 12.78 2.47 -14.51
C ALA A 106 11.28 2.15 -14.31
N TYR A 107 10.65 1.53 -15.31
CA TYR A 107 9.26 1.08 -15.23
C TYR A 107 9.04 0.07 -14.10
N GLN A 108 9.93 -0.93 -13.96
CA GLN A 108 9.84 -1.91 -12.86
C GLN A 108 9.98 -1.27 -11.48
N ALA A 109 10.92 -0.34 -11.32
CA ALA A 109 11.11 0.39 -10.07
C ALA A 109 9.88 1.25 -9.72
N LEU A 110 9.31 1.95 -10.72
CA LEU A 110 8.08 2.73 -10.55
C LEU A 110 6.91 1.82 -10.14
N THR A 111 6.73 0.70 -10.84
CA THR A 111 5.66 -0.29 -10.55
C THR A 111 5.73 -0.78 -9.10
N GLN A 112 6.93 -1.18 -8.64
CA GLN A 112 7.13 -1.64 -7.26
C GLN A 112 6.79 -0.54 -6.24
N ARG A 113 7.14 0.71 -6.55
CA ARG A 113 6.86 1.85 -5.67
C ARG A 113 5.37 2.18 -5.61
N VAL A 114 4.67 2.14 -6.74
CA VAL A 114 3.21 2.32 -6.79
C VAL A 114 2.51 1.26 -5.95
N TYR A 115 2.85 -0.02 -6.15
CA TYR A 115 2.26 -1.10 -5.35
C TYR A 115 2.54 -0.95 -3.85
N ALA A 116 3.75 -0.58 -3.46
CA ALA A 116 4.09 -0.38 -2.05
C ALA A 116 3.28 0.77 -1.41
N ILE A 117 2.95 1.82 -2.17
CA ILE A 117 2.16 2.96 -1.68
C ILE A 117 0.69 2.61 -1.57
N LEU A 118 0.14 1.94 -2.59
CA LEU A 118 -1.26 1.52 -2.60
C LEU A 118 -1.55 0.47 -1.51
N ASP A 119 -0.64 -0.49 -1.29
CA ASP A 119 -0.78 -1.52 -0.24
C ASP A 119 -0.66 -0.93 1.18
N ALA A 120 0.12 0.14 1.34
CA ALA A 120 0.31 0.82 2.62
C ALA A 120 -0.86 1.73 3.02
N GLN A 121 -1.87 1.93 2.16
CA GLN A 121 -2.94 2.93 2.34
C GLN A 121 -2.37 4.30 2.75
N ALA A 122 -1.42 4.80 1.96
CA ALA A 122 -0.73 6.01 2.32
C ALA A 122 -1.64 7.26 2.23
N ASP A 123 -2.06 7.80 3.37
CA ASP A 123 -2.71 9.13 3.52
C ASP A 123 -1.74 10.31 3.26
N ASP A 124 -0.57 10.06 2.67
CA ASP A 124 0.41 11.10 2.40
C ASP A 124 0.29 11.60 0.95
N ASP A 125 -0.56 12.60 0.76
CA ASP A 125 -0.79 13.29 -0.51
C ASP A 125 0.51 13.73 -1.20
N ALA A 126 1.52 14.13 -0.43
CA ALA A 126 2.80 14.56 -1.00
C ALA A 126 3.56 13.38 -1.61
N VAL A 127 3.48 12.21 -1.01
CA VAL A 127 4.07 10.97 -1.54
C VAL A 127 3.33 10.51 -2.79
N LEU A 128 1.98 10.53 -2.77
CA LEU A 128 1.16 10.20 -3.94
C LEU A 128 1.48 11.13 -5.11
N LEU A 129 1.50 12.45 -4.89
CA LEU A 129 1.83 13.44 -5.90
C LEU A 129 3.25 13.28 -6.44
N GLN A 130 4.22 12.95 -5.59
CA GLN A 130 5.60 12.70 -6.01
C GLN A 130 5.67 11.50 -6.97
N VAL A 131 5.04 10.37 -6.63
CA VAL A 131 5.10 9.16 -7.47
C VAL A 131 4.30 9.34 -8.76
N ARG A 132 3.18 10.05 -8.70
CA ARG A 132 2.43 10.48 -9.88
C ARG A 132 3.29 11.29 -10.84
N THR A 133 4.05 12.25 -10.32
CA THR A 133 4.97 13.08 -11.13
C THR A 133 6.04 12.22 -11.79
N LEU A 134 6.64 11.28 -11.06
CA LEU A 134 7.61 10.33 -11.62
C LEU A 134 7.03 9.45 -12.74
N ALA A 135 5.77 9.04 -12.61
CA ALA A 135 5.08 8.28 -13.65
C ALA A 135 4.88 9.08 -14.93
N LEU A 136 4.46 10.34 -14.81
CA LEU A 136 4.31 11.26 -15.94
C LEU A 136 5.66 11.57 -16.59
N ASP A 137 6.71 11.81 -15.80
CA ASP A 137 8.07 12.04 -16.29
C ASP A 137 8.60 10.84 -17.10
N LEU A 138 8.30 9.61 -16.64
CA LEU A 138 8.67 8.39 -17.36
C LEU A 138 7.93 8.28 -18.69
N ARG A 139 6.63 8.60 -18.73
CA ARG A 139 5.83 8.63 -19.97
C ARG A 139 6.40 9.65 -20.96
N ASP A 140 6.67 10.86 -20.50
CA ASP A 140 7.20 11.94 -21.34
C ASP A 140 8.64 11.64 -21.83
N ALA A 141 9.44 10.94 -21.02
CA ALA A 141 10.72 10.40 -21.45
C ALA A 141 10.53 9.31 -22.52
N ALA A 142 9.66 8.32 -22.31
CA ALA A 142 9.41 7.26 -23.28
C ALA A 142 8.92 7.81 -24.63
N ALA A 143 8.04 8.84 -24.62
CA ALA A 143 7.53 9.50 -25.82
C ALA A 143 8.65 10.14 -26.66
N ARG A 144 9.68 10.72 -26.02
CA ARG A 144 10.85 11.30 -26.71
C ARG A 144 11.72 10.24 -27.39
N TYR A 145 11.74 9.02 -26.86
CA TYR A 145 12.53 7.90 -27.38
C TYR A 145 11.66 6.82 -28.03
N ARG A 146 10.54 7.22 -28.66
CA ARG A 146 9.56 6.30 -29.24
C ARG A 146 10.18 5.27 -30.19
N ASP A 147 11.19 5.67 -30.96
CA ASP A 147 11.85 4.81 -31.96
C ASP A 147 12.69 3.68 -31.34
N VAL A 148 12.97 3.74 -30.03
CA VAL A 148 13.68 2.69 -29.28
C VAL A 148 12.76 1.50 -28.96
N PHE A 149 11.45 1.74 -28.94
CA PHE A 149 10.45 0.74 -28.60
C PHE A 149 9.86 0.10 -29.86
N SER A 150 9.40 -1.16 -29.74
CA SER A 150 8.41 -1.65 -30.69
C SER A 150 7.08 -0.92 -30.49
N ALA A 151 6.27 -0.79 -31.54
CA ALA A 151 4.98 -0.09 -31.46
C ALA A 151 4.07 -0.69 -30.36
N ASP A 152 4.03 -2.02 -30.26
CA ASP A 152 3.22 -2.73 -29.26
C ASP A 152 3.75 -2.52 -27.83
N GLU A 153 5.08 -2.54 -27.64
CA GLU A 153 5.70 -2.30 -26.33
C GLU A 153 5.46 -0.87 -25.85
N TYR A 154 5.54 0.11 -26.75
CA TYR A 154 5.26 1.51 -26.43
C TYR A 154 3.80 1.72 -25.99
N LEU A 155 2.84 1.17 -26.75
CA LEU A 155 1.41 1.25 -26.39
C LEU A 155 1.13 0.59 -25.05
N THR A 156 1.74 -0.58 -24.80
CA THR A 156 1.60 -1.29 -23.52
C THR A 156 2.17 -0.46 -22.37
N LEU A 157 3.32 0.18 -22.55
CA LEU A 157 3.94 1.05 -21.56
C LEU A 157 3.07 2.27 -21.26
N GLU A 158 2.54 2.93 -22.30
CA GLU A 158 1.66 4.09 -22.18
C GLU A 158 0.37 3.76 -21.40
N ASP A 159 -0.35 2.71 -21.81
CA ASP A 159 -1.56 2.22 -21.13
C ASP A 159 -1.28 1.86 -19.66
N SER A 160 -0.13 1.23 -19.40
CA SER A 160 0.22 0.81 -18.03
C SER A 160 0.53 2.01 -17.12
N ILE A 161 1.23 3.02 -17.64
CA ILE A 161 1.50 4.24 -16.89
C ILE A 161 0.21 5.04 -16.65
N GLU A 162 -0.69 5.12 -17.64
CA GLU A 162 -1.98 5.78 -17.48
C GLU A 162 -2.82 5.13 -16.37
N ARG A 163 -2.85 3.80 -16.32
CA ARG A 163 -3.50 3.07 -15.21
C ARG A 163 -2.85 3.36 -13.86
N MET A 164 -1.53 3.38 -13.76
CA MET A 164 -0.85 3.73 -12.50
C MET A 164 -1.22 5.14 -12.02
N VAL A 165 -1.28 6.11 -12.94
CA VAL A 165 -1.68 7.48 -12.60
C VAL A 165 -3.13 7.52 -12.14
N PHE A 166 -4.02 6.80 -12.82
CA PHE A 166 -5.42 6.67 -12.42
C PHE A 166 -5.55 6.08 -11.01
N ASP A 167 -4.86 4.97 -10.71
CA ASP A 167 -4.91 4.31 -9.40
C ASP A 167 -4.35 5.21 -8.28
N LEU A 168 -3.30 6.00 -8.57
CA LEU A 168 -2.76 6.98 -7.62
C LEU A 168 -3.72 8.15 -7.39
N ASP A 169 -4.39 8.61 -8.45
CA ASP A 169 -5.38 9.69 -8.36
C ASP A 169 -6.62 9.21 -7.58
N ASP A 170 -7.08 7.98 -7.79
CA ASP A 170 -8.18 7.35 -7.04
C ASP A 170 -7.83 7.19 -5.56
N ALA A 171 -6.61 6.75 -5.24
CA ALA A 171 -6.13 6.64 -3.86
C ALA A 171 -6.09 7.99 -3.14
N GLY A 172 -5.72 9.08 -3.84
CA GLY A 172 -5.75 10.43 -3.27
C GLY A 172 -7.16 11.04 -3.20
N HIS A 173 -8.13 10.46 -3.90
CA HIS A 173 -9.53 10.86 -3.87
C HIS A 173 -10.36 9.99 -2.92
N GLU A 174 -9.74 9.28 -1.95
CA GLU A 174 -10.53 8.68 -0.87
C GLU A 174 -11.47 9.78 -0.37
N PRO A 175 -12.79 9.62 -0.58
CA PRO A 175 -13.72 10.68 -0.25
C PRO A 175 -13.49 10.91 1.22
N GLU A 176 -13.04 12.12 1.58
CA GLU A 176 -13.09 12.61 2.95
C GLU A 176 -14.43 12.10 3.45
N PHE A 177 -14.41 11.09 4.32
CA PHE A 177 -15.59 10.66 5.01
C PHE A 177 -15.87 11.86 5.90
N ILE A 178 -16.53 12.88 5.31
CA ILE A 178 -17.09 14.03 5.97
C ILE A 178 -17.67 13.42 7.21
N ASP A 179 -17.21 13.85 8.39
CA ASP A 179 -17.59 13.42 9.74
C ASP A 179 -19.12 13.38 9.91
N GLN A 180 -19.78 12.52 9.15
CA GLN A 180 -21.14 12.13 9.32
C GLN A 180 -21.00 11.14 10.46
N PRO A 181 -21.53 11.48 11.64
CA PRO A 181 -21.48 10.58 12.77
C PRO A 181 -22.01 9.25 12.27
N GLU A 182 -21.17 8.21 12.30
CA GLU A 182 -21.54 6.88 11.83
C GLU A 182 -22.94 6.59 12.35
N PRO A 183 -23.92 6.30 11.47
CA PRO A 183 -25.28 6.07 11.91
C PRO A 183 -25.21 4.99 13.00
N PRO A 184 -25.74 5.27 14.21
CA PRO A 184 -25.47 4.42 15.35
C PRO A 184 -26.01 3.02 15.06
N VAL A 185 -25.11 2.06 14.89
CA VAL A 185 -25.41 0.65 14.62
C VAL A 185 -26.30 0.05 15.73
N ILE A 186 -26.22 0.62 16.94
CA ILE A 186 -27.10 0.31 18.06
C ILE A 186 -27.69 1.60 18.64
N GLN A 187 -29.00 1.61 18.81
CA GLN A 187 -29.72 2.68 19.47
C GLN A 187 -30.39 2.18 20.75
N ASP A 188 -30.17 2.88 21.87
CA ASP A 188 -30.89 2.64 23.12
C ASP A 188 -32.25 3.36 23.09
N VAL A 189 -33.31 2.62 22.81
CA VAL A 189 -34.69 3.12 22.76
C VAL A 189 -35.30 3.11 24.17
N LYS A 190 -35.57 4.30 24.70
CA LYS A 190 -36.29 4.49 25.97
C LYS A 190 -37.79 4.54 25.70
N SER A 191 -38.56 3.60 26.24
CA SER A 191 -40.02 3.52 26.05
C SER A 191 -40.84 4.38 27.03
N GLY A 192 -40.19 5.19 27.87
CA GLY A 192 -40.83 5.99 28.92
C GLY A 192 -41.38 5.18 30.11
N ARG A 193 -41.34 3.84 30.07
CA ARG A 193 -41.75 2.96 31.18
C ARG A 193 -40.56 2.60 32.07
N ARG A 194 -40.81 2.34 33.36
CA ARG A 194 -39.79 1.86 34.30
C ARG A 194 -39.23 0.51 33.81
N GLY A 195 -37.93 0.48 33.50
CA GLY A 195 -37.25 -0.72 32.99
C GLY A 195 -35.93 -0.39 32.31
N ARG A 196 -35.18 -1.44 31.91
CA ARG A 196 -33.95 -1.29 31.12
C ARG A 196 -34.31 -0.87 29.69
N PRO A 197 -33.62 0.13 29.08
CA PRO A 197 -33.82 0.52 27.68
C PRO A 197 -33.66 -0.66 26.71
N TRP A 198 -34.40 -0.60 25.60
CA TRP A 198 -34.28 -1.60 24.53
C TRP A 198 -33.13 -1.21 23.60
N LYS A 199 -32.23 -2.13 23.28
CA LYS A 199 -31.20 -1.96 22.23
C LYS A 199 -31.75 -2.35 20.85
N LEU A 200 -31.95 -1.38 19.97
CA LEU A 200 -32.31 -1.58 18.56
C LEU A 200 -31.01 -1.71 17.76
N ILE A 201 -30.86 -2.75 16.96
CA ILE A 201 -29.71 -2.91 16.05
C ILE A 201 -30.20 -2.54 14.65
N ASP A 202 -29.39 -1.84 13.86
CA ASP A 202 -29.71 -1.59 12.46
C ASP A 202 -29.94 -2.92 11.69
N ARG A 203 -30.95 -2.95 10.81
CA ARG A 203 -31.36 -4.18 10.14
C ARG A 203 -30.31 -4.63 9.12
N ASP A 204 -29.84 -3.71 8.30
CA ASP A 204 -28.98 -4.01 7.16
C ASP A 204 -27.59 -4.43 7.66
N PHE A 205 -27.09 -3.75 8.70
CA PHE A 205 -25.89 -4.19 9.43
C PHE A 205 -26.07 -5.62 9.99
N LEU A 206 -27.18 -5.89 10.67
CA LEU A 206 -27.41 -7.19 11.31
C LEU A 206 -27.57 -8.31 10.28
N GLU A 207 -28.17 -8.03 9.12
CA GLU A 207 -28.28 -8.96 8.01
C GLU A 207 -26.91 -9.30 7.44
N HIS A 208 -26.09 -8.30 7.10
CA HIS A 208 -24.75 -8.51 6.58
C HIS A 208 -23.84 -9.23 7.59
N ALA A 209 -23.86 -8.80 8.85
CA ALA A 209 -23.04 -9.40 9.90
C ALA A 209 -23.42 -10.86 10.18
N LEU A 210 -24.69 -11.25 10.06
CA LEU A 210 -25.11 -12.65 10.26
C LEU A 210 -24.80 -13.57 9.08
N GLN A 211 -24.45 -13.03 7.91
CA GLN A 211 -23.97 -13.83 6.77
C GLN A 211 -22.52 -14.28 6.96
N THR A 212 -21.70 -13.46 7.61
CA THR A 212 -20.26 -13.69 7.77
C THR A 212 -19.89 -14.18 9.18
N GLU A 213 -20.61 -13.74 10.20
CA GLU A 213 -20.26 -13.93 11.61
C GLU A 213 -21.34 -14.65 12.43
N SER A 214 -20.90 -15.39 13.44
CA SER A 214 -21.85 -16.01 14.38
C SER A 214 -22.53 -14.96 15.28
N PRO A 215 -23.79 -15.19 15.75
CA PRO A 215 -24.48 -14.25 16.64
C PRO A 215 -23.72 -13.92 17.94
N ALA A 216 -22.82 -14.80 18.39
CA ALA A 216 -21.96 -14.56 19.56
C ALA A 216 -20.75 -13.67 19.26
N HIS A 217 -20.27 -13.66 18.01
CA HIS A 217 -19.26 -12.70 17.57
C HIS A 217 -19.87 -11.31 17.43
N VAL A 218 -20.99 -11.21 16.69
CA VAL A 218 -21.73 -9.94 16.53
C VAL A 218 -22.08 -9.32 17.88
N ALA A 219 -22.48 -10.14 18.86
CA ALA A 219 -22.77 -9.66 20.21
C ALA A 219 -21.56 -9.03 20.92
N ARG A 220 -20.35 -9.59 20.73
CA ARG A 220 -19.11 -9.05 21.29
C ARG A 220 -18.73 -7.73 20.62
N LEU A 221 -18.82 -7.67 19.29
CA LEU A 221 -18.58 -6.45 18.50
C LEU A 221 -19.50 -5.31 18.94
N LEU A 222 -20.78 -5.62 19.14
CA LEU A 222 -21.83 -4.68 19.53
C LEU A 222 -21.94 -4.43 21.05
N ASN A 223 -21.06 -5.01 21.86
CA ASN A 223 -21.10 -4.95 23.33
C ASN A 223 -22.52 -5.20 23.89
N CYS A 224 -23.15 -6.28 23.43
CA CYS A 224 -24.48 -6.71 23.86
C CYS A 224 -24.52 -8.22 24.08
N SER A 225 -25.68 -8.74 24.50
CA SER A 225 -25.82 -10.19 24.69
C SER A 225 -26.20 -10.86 23.38
N SER A 226 -25.73 -12.09 23.12
CA SER A 226 -26.16 -12.87 21.95
C SER A 226 -27.67 -13.09 21.90
N ARG A 227 -28.32 -13.07 23.08
CA ARG A 227 -29.78 -13.09 23.20
C ARG A 227 -30.43 -11.83 22.60
N THR A 228 -29.80 -10.66 22.74
CA THR A 228 -30.25 -9.39 22.13
C THR A 228 -30.14 -9.47 20.62
N VAL A 229 -28.97 -9.87 20.10
CA VAL A 229 -28.73 -10.06 18.65
C VAL A 229 -29.76 -11.01 18.05
N ARG A 230 -29.95 -12.19 18.66
CA ARG A 230 -30.95 -13.16 18.20
C ARG A 230 -32.37 -12.62 18.25
N ARG A 231 -32.72 -11.82 19.27
CA ARG A 231 -34.06 -11.23 19.38
C ARG A 231 -34.32 -10.21 18.29
N GLU A 232 -33.37 -9.34 17.98
CA GLU A 232 -33.53 -8.38 16.87
C GLU A 232 -33.54 -9.10 15.52
N ALA A 233 -32.68 -10.12 15.33
CA ALA A 233 -32.69 -10.94 14.11
C ALA A 233 -34.04 -11.64 13.89
N LEU A 234 -34.65 -12.17 14.97
CA LEU A 234 -36.01 -12.73 14.92
C LEU A 234 -37.07 -11.67 14.60
N ARG A 235 -36.91 -10.46 15.15
CA ARG A 235 -37.83 -9.34 14.91
C ARG A 235 -37.79 -8.86 13.46
N TYR A 236 -36.62 -8.87 12.83
CA TYR A 236 -36.45 -8.52 11.42
C TYR A 236 -36.69 -9.68 10.45
N GLY A 237 -36.96 -10.88 10.95
CA GLY A 237 -37.17 -12.07 10.10
C GLY A 237 -35.89 -12.64 9.48
N LEU A 238 -34.71 -12.25 9.98
CA LEU A 238 -33.40 -12.71 9.48
C LEU A 238 -33.04 -14.13 9.94
N VAL A 239 -33.67 -14.61 11.02
CA VAL A 239 -33.44 -15.94 11.58
C VAL A 239 -34.78 -16.59 11.88
N ALA A 240 -34.93 -17.87 11.54
CA ALA A 240 -36.13 -18.63 11.88
C ALA A 240 -36.28 -18.78 13.41
N PRO A 241 -37.50 -18.70 13.96
CA PRO A 241 -37.77 -19.04 15.35
C PRO A 241 -37.16 -20.42 15.67
N GLY A 242 -36.22 -20.45 16.61
CA GLY A 242 -35.64 -21.71 17.05
C GLY A 242 -36.76 -22.62 17.56
N ALA A 243 -36.70 -23.90 17.20
CA ALA A 243 -37.71 -24.85 17.61
C ALA A 243 -37.87 -24.86 19.15
N ARG A 244 -39.13 -24.94 19.59
CA ARG A 244 -39.57 -24.66 20.96
C ARG A 244 -38.85 -25.60 21.93
N SER A 245 -38.05 -25.05 22.85
CA SER A 245 -37.46 -25.87 23.92
C SER A 245 -38.57 -26.28 24.89
N VAL A 246 -38.80 -27.58 25.05
CA VAL A 246 -39.73 -28.09 26.07
C VAL A 246 -38.94 -28.30 27.35
N LEU A 247 -39.33 -27.58 28.41
CA LEU A 247 -38.79 -27.80 29.75
C LEU A 247 -39.62 -28.89 30.42
N ARG A 248 -39.03 -30.05 30.69
CA ARG A 248 -39.68 -31.15 31.39
C ARG A 248 -39.10 -31.26 32.79
N THR A 249 -39.95 -31.19 33.81
CA THR A 249 -39.57 -31.56 35.17
C THR A 249 -39.73 -33.07 35.30
N VAL A 250 -38.64 -33.77 35.63
CA VAL A 250 -38.64 -35.20 35.92
C VAL A 250 -38.47 -35.36 37.42
N ILE A 251 -39.39 -36.08 38.05
CA ILE A 251 -39.30 -36.47 39.46
C ILE A 251 -38.68 -37.86 39.48
N HIS A 252 -37.57 -38.01 40.20
CA HIS A 252 -36.85 -39.26 40.34
C HIS A 252 -37.42 -40.08 41.50
N GLU A 253 -37.11 -41.38 41.54
CA GLU A 253 -37.63 -42.32 42.55
C GLU A 253 -37.17 -41.98 43.98
N ASP A 254 -36.08 -41.25 44.12
CA ASP A 254 -35.55 -40.73 45.39
C ASP A 254 -36.28 -39.46 45.89
N GLY A 255 -37.29 -38.98 45.14
CA GLY A 255 -38.05 -37.76 45.43
C GLY A 255 -37.37 -36.47 44.97
N THR A 256 -36.20 -36.53 44.33
CA THR A 256 -35.53 -35.35 43.78
C THR A 256 -36.15 -34.92 42.45
N THR A 257 -36.14 -33.62 42.15
CA THR A 257 -36.69 -33.08 40.90
C THR A 257 -35.59 -32.51 40.01
N SER A 258 -35.47 -33.00 38.78
CA SER A 258 -34.57 -32.47 37.75
C SER A 258 -35.34 -31.73 36.66
N ARG A 259 -34.85 -30.55 36.26
CA ARG A 259 -35.37 -29.79 35.12
C ARG A 259 -34.55 -30.12 33.88
N ILE A 260 -35.10 -30.97 33.01
CA ILE A 260 -34.46 -31.32 31.74
C ILE A 260 -35.00 -30.39 30.65
N ARG A 261 -34.09 -29.65 30.02
CA ARG A 261 -34.42 -28.81 28.87
C ARG A 261 -34.13 -29.61 27.61
N THR A 262 -35.18 -30.02 26.92
CA THR A 262 -35.04 -30.71 25.63
C THR A 262 -35.17 -29.67 24.52
N TYR A 263 -34.14 -29.57 23.70
CA TYR A 263 -34.18 -28.81 22.46
C TYR A 263 -34.68 -29.77 21.39
N VAL A 264 -35.88 -29.52 20.87
CA VAL A 264 -36.34 -30.22 19.66
C VAL A 264 -35.65 -29.50 18.53
N SER A 265 -34.64 -30.09 17.89
CA SER A 265 -34.17 -29.61 16.59
C SER A 265 -35.33 -29.78 15.62
N ALA A 266 -35.65 -28.78 14.78
CA ALA A 266 -36.56 -29.05 13.67
C ALA A 266 -35.99 -30.22 12.85
N PRO A 267 -36.83 -31.16 12.35
CA PRO A 267 -36.37 -32.19 11.44
C PRO A 267 -35.66 -31.51 10.27
N SER A 268 -34.47 -31.99 9.92
CA SER A 268 -33.56 -31.37 8.95
C SER A 268 -34.00 -31.52 7.49
N GLU A 269 -35.30 -31.59 7.24
CA GLU A 269 -35.87 -31.71 5.89
C GLU A 269 -36.40 -30.34 5.45
N ASP A 270 -36.03 -29.96 4.22
CA ASP A 270 -36.28 -28.69 3.53
C ASP A 270 -35.46 -27.46 3.96
N LEU A 271 -34.18 -27.49 3.59
CA LEU A 271 -33.55 -26.32 2.94
C LEU A 271 -34.21 -26.12 1.57
N GLY A 272 -35.46 -25.64 1.59
CA GLY A 272 -36.07 -25.04 0.42
C GLY A 272 -35.20 -23.86 -0.01
N VAL A 273 -34.71 -23.93 -1.23
CA VAL A 273 -33.98 -22.87 -1.93
C VAL A 273 -34.78 -21.57 -1.81
N TRP A 274 -34.31 -20.65 -0.98
CA TRP A 274 -34.78 -19.26 -1.01
C TRP A 274 -34.06 -18.61 -2.20
N ASN A 275 -34.70 -18.66 -3.37
CA ASN A 275 -34.38 -17.73 -4.44
C ASN A 275 -34.87 -16.34 -4.01
N CYS A 276 -33.92 -15.47 -3.68
CA CYS A 276 -34.11 -14.03 -3.78
C CYS A 276 -33.91 -13.61 -5.24
#